data_AF-A0AAW3J334-F1
#
_entry.id   AF-A0AAW3J334-F1
#
_cell.length_a   1.000
_cell.length_b   1.000
_cell.length_c   1.000
_cell.angle_alpha   90.00
_cell.angle_beta   90.00
_cell.angle_gamma   90.00
#
_symmetry.space_group_name_H-M   'P 1'
#
loop_
_entity.id
_entity.type
_entity.pdbx_description
1 polymer ?
#
loop_
_entity_poly.entity_id
_entity_poly.type
_entity_poly.pdbx_seq_one_letter_code
_entity_poly.pdbx_strand_id
1 'polypeptide(L)'
;MEVQGRIWIKENNKNFLGHGKVELLERIAESGSIAKAAREMKMSYKAAWDSIDMMNKISQQPLVLRATGGKGGGGTQITEKGREAIKIFREMEEIQERLLKLFEVDLKEWDNVTKNTIFGRQFMLKTSARNQLLGEIVAIKEGKVNAEVTLQISQDLQIVSIITLQSLKEMGLALGMQVYALVKASWIVIFTQKPSENSLQNCMCGEIKAISDGAVNCGITIQSGEIEFGAVITEDSKNNLALEVGQKVWFGFKANDVILGI
;
A
#
# COMPACT_ATOMS: atom_id res chain seq x y z
N MET A 1 -3.81 -17.85 12.89
CA MET A 1 -2.50 -18.35 12.45
C MET A 1 -1.49 -17.24 12.67
N GLU A 2 -0.24 -17.55 13.00
CA GLU A 2 0.85 -16.57 13.16
C GLU A 2 1.74 -16.64 11.91
N VAL A 3 2.16 -15.49 11.38
CA VAL A 3 3.04 -15.43 10.21
C VAL A 3 4.43 -14.96 10.66
N GLN A 4 5.41 -15.84 10.50
CA GLN A 4 6.80 -15.54 10.82
C GLN A 4 7.63 -15.48 9.53
N GLY A 5 8.60 -14.57 9.50
CA GLY A 5 9.53 -14.43 8.38
C GLY A 5 10.86 -13.86 8.85
N ARG A 6 11.89 -14.00 8.02
CA ARG A 6 13.21 -13.42 8.26
C ARG A 6 13.75 -12.82 6.97
N ILE A 7 14.44 -11.69 7.08
CA ILE A 7 15.10 -11.01 5.95
C ILE A 7 16.61 -11.27 5.98
N TRP A 8 17.17 -11.45 4.77
CA TRP A 8 18.61 -11.42 4.52
C TRP A 8 18.89 -10.53 3.32
N ILE A 9 19.90 -9.69 3.43
CA ILE A 9 20.42 -8.88 2.33
C ILE A 9 21.63 -9.62 1.76
N LYS A 10 21.58 -9.91 0.46
CA LYS A 10 22.65 -10.59 -0.27
C LYS A 10 23.26 -9.68 -1.31
N GLU A 11 24.57 -9.79 -1.48
CA GLU A 11 25.29 -9.19 -2.59
C GLU A 11 26.15 -10.27 -3.26
N ASN A 12 26.04 -10.43 -4.58
CA ASN A 12 26.72 -11.49 -5.33
C ASN A 12 26.56 -12.89 -4.69
N ASN A 13 25.32 -13.24 -4.29
CA ASN A 13 24.96 -14.46 -3.58
C ASN A 13 25.60 -14.68 -2.20
N LYS A 14 26.34 -13.70 -1.66
CA LYS A 14 26.89 -13.75 -0.31
C LYS A 14 25.94 -13.05 0.66
N ASN A 15 25.69 -13.68 1.81
CA ASN A 15 24.89 -13.08 2.89
C ASN A 15 25.63 -11.89 3.48
N PHE A 16 25.23 -10.68 3.10
CA PHE A 16 25.81 -9.44 3.55
C PHE A 16 25.28 -9.07 4.93
N LEU A 17 23.98 -8.79 5.05
CA LEU A 17 23.30 -8.48 6.31
C LEU A 17 22.17 -9.47 6.59
N GLY A 18 21.87 -9.64 7.87
CA GLY A 18 20.84 -10.53 8.40
C GLY A 18 20.79 -10.35 9.91
N HIS A 19 19.71 -10.80 10.56
CA HIS A 19 19.48 -10.59 11.99
C HIS A 19 20.72 -10.82 12.86
N GLY A 20 21.35 -11.99 12.75
CA GLY A 20 22.55 -12.32 13.54
C GLY A 20 23.79 -11.50 13.18
N LYS A 21 23.94 -11.01 11.94
CA LYS A 21 25.07 -10.14 11.58
C LYS A 21 24.89 -8.73 12.12
N VAL A 22 23.66 -8.24 12.14
CA VAL A 22 23.32 -6.93 12.69
C VAL A 22 23.42 -6.94 14.22
N GLU A 23 22.93 -7.99 14.88
CA GLU A 23 23.12 -8.18 16.32
C GLU A 23 24.61 -8.21 16.70
N LEU A 24 25.47 -8.83 15.87
CA LEU A 24 26.92 -8.81 16.08
C LEU A 24 27.49 -7.39 16.01
N LEU A 25 27.06 -6.58 15.04
CA LEU A 25 27.49 -5.19 14.91
C LEU A 25 27.04 -4.34 16.11
N GLU A 26 25.80 -4.51 16.57
CA GLU A 26 25.25 -3.81 17.75
C GLU A 26 26.05 -4.13 19.02
N ARG A 27 26.28 -5.41 19.29
CA ARG A 27 27.09 -5.81 20.47
C ARG A 27 28.52 -5.30 20.38
N ILE A 28 29.09 -5.18 19.18
CA ILE A 28 30.41 -4.55 19.00
C ILE A 28 30.34 -3.05 19.25
N ALA A 29 29.27 -2.37 18.79
CA ALA A 29 29.04 -0.96 19.04
C ALA A 29 28.95 -0.65 20.55
N GLU A 30 28.30 -1.52 21.32
CA GLU A 30 28.15 -1.40 22.77
C GLU A 30 29.42 -1.76 23.54
N SER A 31 30.08 -2.86 23.15
CA SER A 31 31.19 -3.44 23.93
C SER A 31 32.58 -3.00 23.51
N GLY A 32 32.73 -2.48 22.30
CA GLY A 32 34.03 -2.21 21.67
C GLY A 32 34.90 -3.44 21.44
N SER A 33 34.33 -4.67 21.50
CA SER A 33 35.10 -5.91 21.46
C SER A 33 34.40 -7.03 20.70
N ILE A 34 35.02 -7.50 19.63
CA ILE A 34 34.56 -8.70 18.87
C ILE A 34 34.52 -9.93 19.80
N ALA A 35 35.49 -10.08 20.69
CA ALA A 35 35.56 -11.24 21.58
C ALA A 35 34.43 -11.25 22.62
N LYS A 36 34.03 -10.07 23.12
CA LYS A 36 32.88 -9.96 24.03
C LYS A 36 31.57 -10.23 23.28
N ALA A 37 31.37 -9.59 22.13
CA ALA A 37 30.18 -9.81 21.29
C ALA A 37 30.02 -11.29 20.90
N ALA A 38 31.09 -11.95 20.43
CA ALA A 38 31.06 -13.37 20.06
C ALA A 38 30.63 -14.27 21.24
N ARG A 39 31.16 -14.00 22.44
CA ARG A 39 30.84 -14.76 23.66
C ARG A 39 29.37 -14.61 24.06
N GLU A 40 28.85 -13.38 24.05
CA GLU A 40 27.45 -13.12 24.40
C GLU A 40 26.46 -13.76 23.41
N MET A 41 26.85 -13.81 22.12
CA MET A 41 26.08 -14.48 21.07
C MET A 41 26.31 -16.00 21.02
N LYS A 42 27.09 -16.56 21.95
CA LYS A 42 27.43 -18.00 22.01
C LYS A 42 28.05 -18.53 20.70
N MET A 43 28.82 -17.70 19.99
CA MET A 43 29.53 -18.08 18.77
C MET A 43 31.06 -18.06 18.98
N SER A 44 31.79 -18.77 18.11
CA SER A 44 33.25 -18.71 18.16
C SER A 44 33.77 -17.34 17.74
N TYR A 45 34.89 -16.90 18.33
CA TYR A 45 35.56 -15.67 17.90
C TYR A 45 35.86 -15.68 16.40
N LYS A 46 36.27 -16.84 15.85
CA LYS A 46 36.54 -17.03 14.43
C LYS A 46 35.29 -16.76 13.59
N ALA A 47 34.13 -17.30 13.97
CA ALA A 47 32.88 -17.07 13.25
C ALA A 47 32.44 -15.59 13.26
N ALA A 48 32.62 -14.90 14.38
CA ALA A 48 32.38 -13.47 14.48
C ALA A 48 33.33 -12.69 13.56
N TRP A 49 34.61 -13.05 13.57
CA TRP A 49 35.62 -12.42 12.72
C TRP A 49 35.34 -12.62 11.23
N ASP A 50 35.09 -13.86 10.80
CA ASP A 50 34.76 -14.21 9.41
C ASP A 50 33.51 -13.45 8.94
N SER A 51 32.52 -13.25 9.83
CA SER A 51 31.32 -12.47 9.53
C SER A 51 31.61 -11.00 9.29
N ILE A 52 32.46 -10.38 10.12
CA ILE A 52 32.89 -8.99 9.99
C ILE A 52 33.74 -8.79 8.74
N ASP A 53 34.71 -9.67 8.52
CA ASP A 53 35.59 -9.62 7.34
C ASP A 53 34.78 -9.73 6.04
N MET A 54 33.80 -10.64 6.00
CA MET A 54 32.86 -10.73 4.88
C MET A 54 32.08 -9.43 4.68
N MET A 55 31.52 -8.85 5.74
CA MET A 55 30.75 -7.60 5.64
C MET A 55 31.61 -6.42 5.17
N ASN A 56 32.84 -6.30 5.69
CA ASN A 56 33.78 -5.27 5.27
C ASN A 56 34.24 -5.42 3.82
N LYS A 57 34.37 -6.66 3.32
CA LYS A 57 34.74 -6.94 1.91
C LYS A 57 33.62 -6.64 0.92
N ILE A 58 32.37 -6.81 1.35
CA ILE A 58 31.19 -6.56 0.52
C ILE A 58 30.87 -5.05 0.50
N SER A 59 30.91 -4.41 1.66
CA SER A 59 30.63 -2.98 1.77
C SER A 59 31.73 -2.13 1.13
N GLN A 60 31.34 -1.03 0.48
CA GLN A 60 32.28 -0.04 -0.08
C GLN A 60 33.18 0.61 0.99
N GLN A 61 32.69 0.68 2.23
CA GLN A 61 33.43 1.17 3.39
C GLN A 61 33.34 0.14 4.51
N PRO A 62 34.40 -0.07 5.30
CA PRO A 62 34.37 -1.03 6.40
C PRO A 62 33.26 -0.66 7.40
N LEU A 63 32.48 -1.64 7.83
CA LEU A 63 31.47 -1.49 8.88
C LEU A 63 32.11 -1.50 10.28
N VAL A 64 33.26 -2.18 10.41
CA VAL A 64 34.00 -2.29 11.67
C VAL A 64 35.49 -2.08 11.42
N LEU A 65 36.12 -1.23 12.22
CA LEU A 65 37.56 -1.00 12.24
C LEU A 65 38.18 -1.66 13.47
N ARG A 66 39.43 -2.10 13.29
CA ARG A 66 40.30 -2.54 14.38
C ARG A 66 41.27 -1.42 14.72
N ALA A 67 41.35 -1.01 15.97
CA ALA A 67 42.47 -0.22 16.44
C ALA A 67 43.70 -1.13 16.53
N THR A 68 44.81 -0.76 15.90
CA THR A 68 46.11 -1.42 16.07
C THR A 68 46.66 -1.10 17.46
N GLY A 69 47.06 -2.14 18.21
CA GLY A 69 47.11 -2.12 19.68
C GLY A 69 48.37 -1.59 20.36
N GLY A 70 48.24 -1.48 21.69
CA GLY A 70 49.31 -1.50 22.72
C GLY A 70 48.98 -2.54 23.82
N LYS A 71 49.73 -2.57 24.94
CA LYS A 71 49.77 -3.61 26.01
C LYS A 71 48.43 -4.06 26.66
N GLY A 72 47.28 -3.54 26.23
CA GLY A 72 45.93 -3.92 26.68
C GLY A 72 44.99 -4.45 25.58
N GLY A 73 45.47 -4.68 24.36
CA GLY A 73 44.67 -5.19 23.23
C GLY A 73 44.04 -4.07 22.40
N GLY A 74 44.17 -4.16 21.08
CA GLY A 74 43.57 -3.20 20.14
C GLY A 74 42.05 -3.25 20.20
N GLY A 75 41.41 -2.11 20.48
CA GLY A 75 39.95 -1.98 20.53
C GLY A 75 39.29 -2.25 19.18
N THR A 76 38.02 -2.61 19.19
CA THR A 76 37.19 -2.68 17.98
C THR A 76 36.22 -1.51 18.00
N GLN A 77 36.07 -0.84 16.86
CA GLN A 77 35.13 0.28 16.74
C GLN A 77 34.22 0.09 15.54
N ILE A 78 32.92 0.23 15.75
CA ILE A 78 31.96 0.32 14.65
C ILE A 78 32.15 1.65 13.92
N THR A 79 32.10 1.62 12.58
CA THR A 79 32.16 2.85 11.78
C THR A 79 30.79 3.50 11.68
N GLU A 80 30.73 4.72 11.15
CA GLU A 80 29.46 5.35 10.82
C GLU A 80 28.68 4.52 9.80
N LYS A 81 29.37 3.95 8.79
CA LYS A 81 28.77 3.02 7.84
C LYS A 81 28.17 1.78 8.52
N GLY A 82 28.84 1.24 9.53
CA GLY A 82 28.33 0.13 10.33
C GLY A 82 27.05 0.49 11.09
N ARG A 83 26.97 1.71 11.65
CA ARG A 83 25.77 2.22 12.32
C ARG A 83 24.62 2.44 11.34
N GLU A 84 24.89 3.01 10.17
CA GLU A 84 23.90 3.13 9.09
C GLU A 84 23.35 1.76 8.67
N ALA A 85 24.23 0.76 8.53
CA ALA A 85 23.84 -0.61 8.16
C ALA A 85 22.93 -1.25 9.22
N ILE A 86 23.22 -1.07 10.52
CA ILE A 86 22.34 -1.50 11.60
C ILE A 86 20.98 -0.81 11.46
N LYS A 87 20.98 0.53 11.36
CA LYS A 87 19.76 1.33 11.30
C LYS A 87 18.83 0.90 10.16
N ILE A 88 19.36 0.84 8.94
CA ILE A 88 18.57 0.46 7.75
C ILE A 88 18.00 -0.96 7.91
N PHE A 89 18.79 -1.89 8.43
CA PHE A 89 18.31 -3.27 8.61
C PHE A 89 17.21 -3.37 9.66
N ARG A 90 17.31 -2.63 10.78
CA ARG A 90 16.26 -2.58 11.80
C ARG A 90 14.97 -1.93 11.27
N GLU A 91 15.10 -0.85 10.49
CA GLU A 91 13.95 -0.25 9.79
C GLU A 91 13.27 -1.25 8.83
N MET A 92 14.05 -2.08 8.13
CA MET A 92 13.51 -3.15 7.28
C MET A 92 12.80 -4.25 8.09
N GLU A 93 13.35 -4.67 9.22
CA GLU A 93 12.69 -5.64 10.11
C GLU A 93 11.36 -5.11 10.65
N GLU A 94 11.29 -3.83 11.04
CA GLU A 94 10.03 -3.21 11.49
C GLU A 94 8.96 -3.19 10.39
N ILE A 95 9.35 -2.85 9.15
CA ILE A 95 8.43 -2.88 8.01
C ILE A 95 7.94 -4.30 7.76
N GLN A 96 8.85 -5.29 7.82
CA GLN A 96 8.53 -6.69 7.66
C GLN A 96 7.53 -7.15 8.72
N GLU A 97 7.75 -6.85 10.00
CA GLU A 97 6.83 -7.23 11.07
C GLU A 97 5.43 -6.63 10.87
N ARG A 98 5.34 -5.37 10.43
CA ARG A 98 4.05 -4.74 10.10
C ARG A 98 3.37 -5.47 8.94
N LEU A 99 4.12 -5.81 7.90
CA LEU A 99 3.63 -6.55 6.74
C LEU A 99 3.15 -7.97 7.12
N LEU A 100 3.84 -8.68 8.01
CA LEU A 100 3.43 -10.02 8.43
C LEU A 100 2.16 -9.99 9.29
N LYS A 101 2.03 -9.02 10.21
CA LYS A 101 0.80 -8.81 11.00
C LYS A 101 -0.42 -8.52 10.14
N LEU A 102 -0.20 -7.83 9.03
CA LEU A 102 -1.22 -7.56 8.03
C LEU A 102 -1.73 -8.88 7.41
N PHE A 103 -0.85 -9.81 7.06
CA PHE A 103 -1.23 -11.13 6.56
C PHE A 103 -1.93 -12.03 7.60
N GLU A 104 -1.64 -11.88 8.89
CA GLU A 104 -2.32 -12.66 9.94
C GLU A 104 -3.82 -12.40 10.02
N VAL A 105 -4.27 -11.20 9.63
CA VAL A 105 -5.70 -10.86 9.58
C VAL A 105 -6.40 -11.68 8.50
N ASP A 106 -5.81 -11.73 7.30
CA ASP A 106 -6.37 -12.39 6.13
C ASP A 106 -6.34 -13.92 6.25
N LEU A 107 -5.30 -14.47 6.87
CA LEU A 107 -5.13 -15.91 7.06
C LEU A 107 -6.10 -16.51 8.10
N LYS A 108 -6.91 -15.70 8.80
CA LYS A 108 -7.97 -16.21 9.67
C LYS A 108 -9.12 -16.86 8.90
N GLU A 109 -9.26 -16.59 7.61
CA GLU A 109 -10.26 -17.19 6.73
C GLU A 109 -9.66 -18.13 5.67
N TRP A 110 -8.52 -18.76 5.99
CA TRP A 110 -7.76 -19.62 5.06
C TRP A 110 -8.55 -20.81 4.49
N ASP A 111 -9.58 -21.30 5.19
CA ASP A 111 -10.40 -22.42 4.69
C ASP A 111 -11.34 -22.00 3.54
N ASN A 112 -11.49 -20.70 3.23
CA ASN A 112 -12.38 -20.15 2.20
C ASN A 112 -11.64 -19.54 0.99
N VAL A 113 -10.40 -19.99 0.71
CA VAL A 113 -9.49 -19.42 -0.31
C VAL A 113 -10.02 -19.48 -1.76
N THR A 114 -11.07 -20.25 -2.04
CA THR A 114 -11.56 -20.47 -3.42
C THR A 114 -12.41 -19.36 -4.04
N LYS A 115 -12.73 -18.26 -3.34
CA LYS A 115 -13.63 -17.23 -3.92
C LYS A 115 -13.10 -15.83 -4.10
N ASN A 116 -11.96 -15.45 -3.54
CA ASN A 116 -11.36 -14.16 -3.85
C ASN A 116 -9.87 -14.25 -3.58
N THR A 117 -9.05 -13.80 -4.52
CA THR A 117 -7.63 -13.52 -4.37
C THR A 117 -7.44 -12.41 -3.32
N ILE A 118 -7.60 -12.75 -2.04
CA ILE A 118 -7.52 -11.85 -0.88
C ILE A 118 -6.17 -11.09 -0.88
N PHE A 119 -5.12 -11.71 -1.42
CA PHE A 119 -3.77 -11.15 -1.52
C PHE A 119 -3.62 -9.87 -2.35
N GLY A 120 -4.62 -9.47 -3.17
CA GLY A 120 -4.50 -8.32 -4.06
C GLY A 120 -5.22 -7.04 -3.62
N ARG A 121 -6.21 -7.11 -2.70
CA ARG A 121 -7.24 -6.05 -2.64
C ARG A 121 -7.12 -5.01 -1.53
N GLN A 122 -6.28 -5.22 -0.51
CA GLN A 122 -6.42 -4.45 0.73
C GLN A 122 -5.15 -3.78 1.25
N PHE A 123 -3.96 -4.06 0.68
CA PHE A 123 -2.72 -3.74 1.38
C PHE A 123 -2.05 -2.39 1.11
N MET A 124 -2.43 -1.60 0.12
CA MET A 124 -1.60 -0.40 -0.20
C MET A 124 -2.34 0.93 -0.37
N LEU A 125 -3.68 0.96 -0.47
CA LEU A 125 -4.37 2.20 -0.83
C LEU A 125 -5.40 2.66 0.21
N LYS A 126 -4.91 3.20 1.33
CA LYS A 126 -5.75 3.93 2.30
C LYS A 126 -5.98 5.35 1.78
N THR A 127 -7.20 5.66 1.38
CA THR A 127 -7.57 6.99 0.90
C THR A 127 -8.86 7.46 1.56
N SER A 128 -9.11 8.77 1.56
CA SER A 128 -10.38 9.34 2.03
C SER A 128 -11.53 9.19 1.02
N ALA A 129 -11.26 8.71 -0.20
CA ALA A 129 -12.29 8.38 -1.17
C ALA A 129 -13.04 7.13 -0.70
N ARG A 130 -14.36 7.27 -0.47
CA ARG A 130 -15.20 6.15 0.00
C ARG A 130 -15.47 5.12 -1.08
N ASN A 131 -15.52 5.54 -2.34
CA ASN A 131 -15.80 4.65 -3.46
C ASN A 131 -14.45 4.26 -4.06
N GLN A 132 -14.05 3.01 -3.85
CA GLN A 132 -12.82 2.41 -4.38
C GLN A 132 -13.20 1.21 -5.23
N LEU A 133 -13.17 1.37 -6.55
CA LEU A 133 -13.66 0.39 -7.51
C LEU A 133 -12.47 -0.20 -8.26
N LEU A 134 -12.20 -1.49 -8.06
CA LEU A 134 -11.18 -2.20 -8.84
C LEU A 134 -11.76 -2.54 -10.22
N GLY A 135 -11.03 -2.21 -11.28
CA GLY A 135 -11.44 -2.55 -12.64
C GLY A 135 -10.27 -2.69 -13.60
N GLU A 136 -10.56 -3.31 -14.74
CA GLU A 136 -9.60 -3.49 -15.83
C GLU A 136 -9.67 -2.32 -16.82
N ILE A 137 -8.53 -1.80 -17.25
CA ILE A 137 -8.50 -0.81 -18.33
C ILE A 137 -8.87 -1.47 -19.66
N VAL A 138 -10.04 -1.13 -20.20
CA VAL A 138 -10.55 -1.66 -21.48
C VAL A 138 -10.41 -0.70 -22.65
N ALA A 139 -10.25 0.60 -22.38
CA ALA A 139 -9.96 1.59 -23.42
C ALA A 139 -9.09 2.73 -22.87
N ILE A 140 -8.20 3.24 -23.72
CA ILE A 140 -7.44 4.47 -23.47
C ILE A 140 -7.53 5.31 -24.74
N LYS A 141 -7.96 6.56 -24.61
CA LYS A 141 -7.97 7.55 -25.68
C LYS A 141 -7.07 8.72 -25.29
N GLU A 142 -5.89 8.77 -25.90
CA GLU A 142 -4.94 9.85 -25.68
C GLU A 142 -5.35 11.12 -26.44
N GLY A 143 -5.41 12.23 -25.73
CA GLY A 143 -5.45 13.58 -26.29
C GLY A 143 -4.09 14.28 -26.15
N LYS A 144 -4.03 15.57 -26.52
CA LYS A 144 -2.79 16.36 -26.44
C LYS A 144 -2.36 16.65 -25.00
N VAL A 145 -3.31 16.78 -24.08
CA VAL A 145 -3.08 17.20 -22.69
C VAL A 145 -3.61 16.16 -21.70
N ASN A 146 -4.75 15.55 -22.01
CA ASN A 146 -5.41 14.57 -21.17
C ASN A 146 -5.58 13.24 -21.91
N ALA A 147 -5.79 12.18 -21.16
CA ALA A 147 -6.23 10.89 -21.65
C ALA A 147 -7.56 10.53 -20.99
N GLU A 148 -8.47 9.98 -21.78
CA GLU A 148 -9.69 9.36 -21.28
C GLU A 148 -9.42 7.85 -21.12
N VAL A 149 -9.68 7.32 -19.94
CA VAL A 149 -9.43 5.92 -19.57
C VAL A 149 -10.75 5.31 -19.16
N THR A 150 -11.13 4.21 -19.81
CA THR A 150 -12.35 3.45 -19.50
C THR A 150 -11.98 2.18 -18.75
N LEU A 151 -12.58 2.02 -17.57
CA LEU A 151 -12.43 0.84 -16.72
C LEU A 151 -13.68 -0.02 -16.80
N GLN A 152 -13.50 -1.33 -16.92
CA GLN A 152 -14.54 -2.32 -16.71
C GLN A 152 -14.52 -2.75 -15.25
N ILE A 153 -15.57 -2.44 -14.49
CA ILE A 153 -15.68 -2.79 -13.06
C ILE A 153 -16.41 -4.13 -12.87
N SER A 154 -17.53 -4.31 -13.58
CA SER A 154 -18.33 -5.55 -13.61
C SER A 154 -18.96 -5.71 -15.00
N GLN A 155 -19.70 -6.79 -15.31
CA GLN A 155 -20.25 -7.02 -16.65
C GLN A 155 -21.07 -5.83 -17.20
N ASP A 156 -21.81 -5.13 -16.33
CA ASP A 156 -22.73 -4.05 -16.72
C ASP A 156 -22.28 -2.66 -16.27
N LEU A 157 -21.07 -2.53 -15.69
CA LEU A 157 -20.57 -1.25 -15.20
C LEU A 157 -19.20 -0.91 -15.77
N GLN A 158 -19.15 0.23 -16.46
CA GLN A 158 -17.92 0.89 -16.85
C GLN A 158 -17.80 2.24 -16.16
N ILE A 159 -16.57 2.60 -15.79
CA ILE A 159 -16.23 3.92 -15.24
C ILE A 159 -15.22 4.59 -16.16
N VAL A 160 -15.52 5.82 -16.55
CA VAL A 160 -14.66 6.68 -17.35
C VAL A 160 -13.95 7.66 -16.42
N SER A 161 -12.63 7.74 -16.55
CA SER A 161 -11.77 8.72 -15.89
C SER A 161 -11.07 9.58 -16.93
N ILE A 162 -10.90 10.86 -16.65
CA ILE A 162 -10.03 11.75 -17.43
C ILE A 162 -8.87 12.15 -16.54
N ILE A 163 -7.66 11.79 -16.98
CA ILE A 163 -6.40 12.12 -16.30
C ILE A 163 -5.46 12.88 -17.23
N THR A 164 -4.42 13.49 -16.69
CA THR A 164 -3.39 14.09 -17.54
C THR A 164 -2.64 13.01 -18.33
N LEU A 165 -2.19 13.35 -19.53
CA LEU A 165 -1.35 12.45 -20.33
C LEU A 165 -0.04 12.10 -19.61
N GLN A 166 0.47 13.02 -18.78
CA GLN A 166 1.64 12.79 -17.94
C GLN A 166 1.37 11.69 -16.91
N SER A 167 0.25 11.77 -16.17
CA SER A 167 -0.14 10.74 -15.19
C SER A 167 -0.29 9.36 -15.83
N LEU A 168 -0.93 9.28 -17.01
CA LEU A 168 -1.05 8.03 -17.76
C LEU A 168 0.33 7.37 -17.99
N LYS A 169 1.29 8.17 -18.45
CA LYS A 169 2.65 7.71 -18.80
C LYS A 169 3.49 7.36 -17.58
N GLU A 170 3.49 8.20 -16.55
CA GLU A 170 4.27 8.00 -15.33
C GLU A 170 3.80 6.78 -14.52
N MET A 171 2.49 6.53 -14.50
CA MET A 171 1.89 5.35 -13.87
C MET A 171 2.02 4.09 -14.74
N GLY A 172 2.47 4.22 -16.00
CA GLY A 172 2.62 3.10 -16.93
C GLY A 172 1.29 2.41 -17.28
N LEU A 173 0.18 3.16 -17.32
CA LEU A 173 -1.15 2.60 -17.55
C LEU A 173 -1.30 2.08 -18.99
N ALA A 174 -1.79 0.86 -19.13
CA ALA A 174 -1.99 0.17 -20.40
C ALA A 174 -3.28 -0.65 -20.39
N LEU A 175 -3.78 -1.00 -21.58
CA LEU A 175 -4.92 -1.91 -21.73
C LEU A 175 -4.67 -3.24 -21.00
N GLY A 176 -5.69 -3.75 -20.33
CA GLY A 176 -5.65 -4.99 -19.55
C GLY A 176 -5.12 -4.85 -18.12
N MET A 177 -4.61 -3.68 -17.73
CA MET A 177 -4.14 -3.46 -16.35
C MET A 177 -5.31 -3.35 -15.37
N GLN A 178 -5.13 -3.96 -14.19
CA GLN A 178 -6.02 -3.78 -13.05
C GLN A 178 -5.65 -2.51 -12.29
N VAL A 179 -6.62 -1.60 -12.12
CA VAL A 179 -6.44 -0.32 -11.44
C VAL A 179 -7.66 0.02 -10.59
N TYR A 180 -7.46 0.83 -9.56
CA TYR A 180 -8.54 1.38 -8.74
C TYR A 180 -9.03 2.70 -9.31
N ALA A 181 -10.35 2.83 -9.52
CA ALA A 181 -11.04 4.11 -9.60
C ALA A 181 -11.46 4.57 -8.21
N LEU A 182 -10.94 5.73 -7.81
CA LEU A 182 -11.23 6.38 -6.55
C LEU A 182 -12.17 7.56 -6.79
N VAL A 183 -13.34 7.53 -6.16
CA VAL A 183 -14.34 8.61 -6.24
C VAL A 183 -14.74 9.04 -4.84
N LYS A 184 -14.59 10.34 -4.55
CA LYS A 184 -15.02 10.90 -3.27
C LYS A 184 -16.54 10.92 -3.19
N ALA A 185 -17.10 10.57 -2.03
CA ALA A 185 -18.54 10.54 -1.83
C ALA A 185 -19.24 11.88 -2.12
N SER A 186 -18.54 13.00 -1.88
CA SER A 186 -19.05 14.36 -2.14
C SER A 186 -19.05 14.76 -3.62
N TRP A 187 -18.56 13.91 -4.53
CA TRP A 187 -18.63 14.15 -5.98
C TRP A 187 -19.81 13.44 -6.64
N ILE A 188 -20.49 12.55 -5.92
CA ILE A 188 -21.67 11.86 -6.42
C ILE A 188 -22.88 12.77 -6.33
N VAL A 189 -23.54 12.99 -7.46
CA VAL A 189 -24.81 13.69 -7.57
C VAL A 189 -25.94 12.68 -7.71
N ILE A 190 -27.05 12.88 -6.99
CA ILE A 190 -28.22 12.00 -7.00
C ILE A 190 -29.37 12.68 -7.74
N PHE A 191 -30.10 11.90 -8.53
CA PHE A 191 -31.29 12.28 -9.28
C PHE A 191 -32.42 11.30 -8.97
N THR A 192 -33.64 11.81 -8.80
CA THR A 192 -34.83 10.96 -8.59
C THR A 192 -35.34 10.32 -9.88
N GLN A 193 -34.91 10.83 -11.04
CA GLN A 193 -35.27 10.34 -12.36
C GLN A 193 -34.03 10.27 -13.25
N LYS A 194 -34.10 9.49 -14.33
CA LYS A 194 -33.00 9.41 -15.30
C LYS A 194 -32.76 10.81 -15.90
N PRO A 195 -31.57 11.38 -15.75
CA PRO A 195 -31.26 12.66 -16.37
C PRO A 195 -31.26 12.51 -17.89
N SER A 196 -31.97 13.39 -18.61
CA SER A 196 -32.12 13.35 -20.07
C SER A 196 -30.85 13.80 -20.80
N GLU A 197 -30.23 14.88 -20.36
CA GLU A 197 -28.94 15.40 -20.84
C GLU A 197 -28.15 15.92 -19.65
N ASN A 198 -26.91 15.46 -19.48
CA ASN A 198 -26.01 15.99 -18.49
C ASN A 198 -24.55 15.83 -18.95
N SER A 199 -23.63 16.45 -18.22
CA SER A 199 -22.17 16.34 -18.47
C SER A 199 -21.49 15.28 -17.60
N LEU A 200 -22.26 14.39 -16.96
CA LEU A 200 -21.76 13.28 -16.14
C LEU A 200 -21.51 12.08 -17.06
N GLN A 201 -20.25 11.76 -17.29
CA GLN A 201 -19.86 10.59 -18.09
C GLN A 201 -20.18 9.29 -17.37
N ASN A 202 -20.17 9.32 -16.03
CA ASN A 202 -20.49 8.20 -15.18
C ASN A 202 -21.89 8.41 -14.63
N CYS A 203 -22.90 7.76 -15.20
CA CYS A 203 -24.27 7.83 -14.71
C CYS A 203 -24.93 6.44 -14.73
N MET A 204 -25.48 6.03 -13.60
CA MET A 204 -26.04 4.70 -13.40
C MET A 204 -27.24 4.74 -12.44
N CYS A 205 -28.05 3.69 -12.44
CA CYS A 205 -29.17 3.55 -11.51
C CYS A 205 -28.79 2.68 -10.31
N GLY A 206 -29.46 2.91 -9.19
CA GLY A 206 -29.33 2.09 -7.98
C GLY A 206 -30.51 2.26 -7.05
N GLU A 207 -30.47 1.56 -5.93
CA GLU A 207 -31.46 1.62 -4.87
C GLU A 207 -30.79 2.11 -3.58
N ILE A 208 -31.41 3.08 -2.89
CA ILE A 208 -30.90 3.56 -1.60
C ILE A 208 -31.07 2.45 -0.55
N LYS A 209 -29.99 1.99 0.07
CA LYS A 209 -30.01 0.97 1.12
C LYS A 209 -29.93 1.53 2.52
N ALA A 210 -29.25 2.66 2.69
CA ALA A 210 -29.15 3.33 3.98
C ALA A 210 -29.01 4.83 3.78
N ILE A 211 -29.54 5.57 4.75
CA ILE A 211 -29.35 7.00 4.91
C ILE A 211 -28.84 7.21 6.33
N SER A 212 -27.74 7.95 6.46
CA SER A 212 -27.14 8.33 7.74
C SER A 212 -27.25 9.84 7.88
N ASP A 213 -28.23 10.29 8.63
CA ASP A 213 -28.48 11.72 8.85
C ASP A 213 -27.37 12.37 9.67
N GLY A 214 -27.17 13.66 9.43
CA GLY A 214 -26.23 14.50 10.16
C GLY A 214 -26.77 15.91 10.35
N ALA A 215 -25.97 16.79 10.97
CA ALA A 215 -26.42 18.16 11.26
C ALA A 215 -26.48 19.07 10.01
N VAL A 216 -25.71 18.74 8.98
CA VAL A 216 -25.55 19.57 7.75
C VAL A 216 -25.57 18.70 6.50
N ASN A 217 -24.92 17.55 6.56
CA ASN A 217 -24.85 16.58 5.48
C ASN A 217 -25.35 15.22 5.96
N CYS A 218 -25.93 14.46 5.04
CA CYS A 218 -26.24 13.06 5.22
C CYS A 218 -25.35 12.18 4.34
N GLY A 219 -25.07 10.97 4.80
CA GLY A 219 -24.48 9.91 4.00
C GLY A 219 -25.57 9.08 3.37
N ILE A 220 -25.45 8.79 2.07
CA ILE A 220 -26.37 7.92 1.33
C ILE A 220 -25.59 6.71 0.84
N THR A 221 -26.09 5.51 1.16
CA THR A 221 -25.57 4.25 0.62
C THR A 221 -26.49 3.77 -0.50
N ILE A 222 -25.94 3.55 -1.69
CA ILE A 222 -26.68 3.20 -2.90
C ILE A 222 -26.16 1.87 -3.45
N GLN A 223 -27.04 0.89 -3.63
CA GLN A 223 -26.71 -0.38 -4.28
C GLN A 223 -26.96 -0.29 -5.79
N SER A 224 -25.95 -0.60 -6.60
CA SER A 224 -26.04 -0.71 -8.06
C SER A 224 -25.42 -2.03 -8.53
N GLY A 225 -26.25 -2.98 -8.94
CA GLY A 225 -25.81 -4.35 -9.19
C GLY A 225 -25.21 -4.98 -7.93
N GLU A 226 -23.98 -5.48 -8.01
CA GLU A 226 -23.22 -6.03 -6.86
C GLU A 226 -22.38 -4.98 -6.12
N ILE A 227 -22.38 -3.73 -6.58
CA ILE A 227 -21.49 -2.68 -6.07
C ILE A 227 -22.28 -1.71 -5.19
N GLU A 228 -21.71 -1.41 -4.03
CA GLU A 228 -22.22 -0.39 -3.12
C GLU A 228 -21.45 0.93 -3.33
N PHE A 229 -22.20 2.03 -3.42
CA PHE A 229 -21.68 3.38 -3.53
C PHE A 229 -22.06 4.21 -2.30
N GLY A 230 -21.10 4.97 -1.79
CA GLY A 230 -21.32 5.99 -0.78
C GLY A 230 -21.34 7.39 -1.38
N ALA A 231 -22.44 8.11 -1.18
CA ALA A 231 -22.58 9.52 -1.52
C ALA A 231 -22.73 10.37 -0.25
N VAL A 232 -22.34 11.64 -0.32
CA VAL A 232 -22.59 12.63 0.73
C VAL A 232 -23.25 13.83 0.09
N ILE A 233 -24.45 14.17 0.55
CA ILE A 233 -25.23 15.32 0.09
C ILE A 233 -25.67 16.15 1.30
N THR A 234 -26.14 17.38 1.08
CA THR A 234 -26.70 18.19 2.17
C THR A 234 -28.03 17.62 2.65
N GLU A 235 -28.36 17.84 3.93
CA GLU A 235 -29.68 17.50 4.49
C GLU A 235 -30.82 18.15 3.70
N ASP A 236 -30.64 19.42 3.30
CA ASP A 236 -31.61 20.13 2.46
C ASP A 236 -31.82 19.44 1.11
N SER A 237 -30.76 18.92 0.48
CA SER A 237 -30.88 18.20 -0.79
C SER A 237 -31.64 16.90 -0.63
N LYS A 238 -31.39 16.16 0.45
CA LYS A 238 -32.12 14.93 0.78
C LYS A 238 -33.61 15.21 0.95
N ASN A 239 -33.94 16.24 1.71
CA ASN A 239 -35.32 16.65 1.98
C ASN A 239 -36.03 17.15 0.71
N ASN A 240 -35.36 17.99 -0.08
CA ASN A 240 -35.91 18.53 -1.34
C ASN A 240 -36.16 17.45 -2.39
N LEU A 241 -35.31 16.42 -2.43
CA LEU A 241 -35.46 15.28 -3.32
C LEU A 241 -36.37 14.19 -2.74
N ALA A 242 -36.84 14.35 -1.50
CA ALA A 242 -37.62 13.39 -0.73
C ALA A 242 -37.01 11.97 -0.77
N LEU A 243 -35.70 11.88 -0.50
CA LEU A 243 -34.97 10.61 -0.58
C LEU A 243 -35.31 9.67 0.57
N GLU A 244 -35.68 8.43 0.26
CA GLU A 244 -36.03 7.39 1.23
C GLU A 244 -35.28 6.07 0.98
N VAL A 245 -35.10 5.27 2.03
CA VAL A 245 -34.53 3.92 1.90
C VAL A 245 -35.49 3.03 1.08
N GLY A 246 -34.93 2.28 0.14
CA GLY A 246 -35.66 1.45 -0.83
C GLY A 246 -36.01 2.19 -2.13
N GLN A 247 -35.80 3.51 -2.19
CA GLN A 247 -36.08 4.28 -3.40
C GLN A 247 -35.05 3.99 -4.50
N LYS A 248 -35.56 3.80 -5.73
CA LYS A 248 -34.70 3.78 -6.92
C LYS A 248 -34.32 5.19 -7.32
N VAL A 249 -33.02 5.40 -7.49
CA VAL A 249 -32.43 6.69 -7.89
C VAL A 249 -31.43 6.49 -9.02
N TRP A 250 -31.19 7.58 -9.75
CA TRP A 250 -30.04 7.70 -10.62
C TRP A 250 -28.96 8.48 -9.90
N PHE A 251 -27.70 8.15 -10.14
CA PHE A 251 -26.59 8.91 -9.60
C PHE A 251 -25.45 8.96 -10.60
N GLY A 252 -24.57 9.95 -10.44
CA GLY A 252 -23.44 10.10 -11.32
C GLY A 252 -22.40 11.10 -10.84
N PHE A 253 -21.26 11.09 -11.51
CA PHE A 253 -20.09 11.94 -11.24
C PHE A 253 -19.32 12.17 -12.54
N LYS A 254 -18.51 13.23 -12.59
CA LYS A 254 -17.74 13.55 -13.81
C LYS A 254 -16.54 12.62 -13.94
N ALA A 255 -16.08 12.40 -15.16
CA ALA A 255 -14.84 11.65 -15.40
C ALA A 255 -13.60 12.34 -14.78
N ASN A 256 -13.62 13.67 -14.64
CA ASN A 256 -12.57 14.42 -13.95
C ASN A 256 -12.58 14.22 -12.42
N ASP A 257 -13.68 13.71 -11.87
CA ASP A 257 -13.85 13.41 -10.44
C ASP A 257 -13.51 11.93 -10.16
N VAL A 258 -12.71 11.30 -11.01
CA VAL A 258 -12.24 9.92 -10.85
C VAL A 258 -10.71 9.92 -10.86
N ILE A 259 -10.11 9.55 -9.73
CA ILE A 259 -8.67 9.39 -9.61
C ILE A 259 -8.32 7.93 -9.83
N LEU A 260 -7.27 7.64 -10.61
CA LEU A 260 -6.76 6.28 -10.79
C LEU A 260 -5.63 6.00 -9.80
N GLY A 261 -5.63 4.79 -9.23
CA GLY A 261 -4.57 4.27 -8.35
C GLY A 261 -4.17 2.86 -8.75
N ILE A 262 -2.89 2.53 -8.58
CA ILE A 262 -2.30 1.18 -8.77
C ILE A 262 -1.86 0.59 -7.44
#